data_AF-A0ABD5DW67-F1
#
_entry.id   AF-A0ABD5DW67-F1
#
_cell.length_a   1.000
_cell.length_b   1.000
_cell.length_c   1.000
_cell.angle_alpha   90.00
_cell.angle_beta   90.00
_cell.angle_gamma   90.00
#
_symmetry.space_group_name_H-M   'P 1'
#
loop_
_entity.id
_entity.type
_entity.pdbx_description
1 polymer ?
#
loop_
_entity_poly.entity_id
_entity_poly.type
_entity_poly.pdbx_seq_one_letter_code
_entity_poly.pdbx_strand_id
1 'polypeptide(L)'
;MTLTVFCILLFAALLHASWNAIVKASGDKMYAAIGVSGSAALIALVMLPFAPQPALVSAPYLLASCALQVVYTVLVAKTYPVSDMSQTYPLMRGT
;
A
#
# COMPACT_ATOMS: atom_id res chain seq x y z
N MET A 1 -1.13 26.48 -1.99
CA MET A 1 -0.68 25.34 -1.14
C MET A 1 0.41 25.85 -0.22
N THR A 2 0.41 25.50 1.07
CA THR A 2 1.50 25.90 1.97
C THR A 2 2.74 25.06 1.69
N LEU A 3 3.93 25.59 1.99
CA LEU A 3 5.19 24.87 1.81
C LEU A 3 5.20 23.53 2.54
N THR A 4 4.62 23.47 3.75
CA THR A 4 4.47 22.25 4.54
C THR A 4 3.67 21.17 3.80
N VAL A 5 2.51 21.53 3.25
CA VAL A 5 1.67 20.59 2.50
C VAL A 5 2.40 20.10 1.24
N PHE A 6 3.13 20.99 0.56
CA PHE A 6 3.95 20.61 -0.60
C PHE A 6 5.03 19.58 -0.23
N CYS A 7 5.79 19.82 0.84
CA CYS A 7 6.81 18.88 1.31
C CYS A 7 6.22 17.51 1.70
N ILE A 8 5.06 17.48 2.36
CA ILE A 8 4.37 16.24 2.72
C ILE A 8 3.98 15.45 1.47
N LEU A 9 3.50 16.11 0.42
CA LEU A 9 3.15 15.45 -0.84
C LEU A 9 4.36 14.88 -1.56
N LEU A 10 5.49 15.60 -1.59
CA LEU A 10 6.73 15.08 -2.16
C LEU A 10 7.24 13.86 -1.38
N PHE A 11 7.14 13.89 -0.05
CA PHE A 11 7.50 12.75 0.78
C PHE A 11 6.59 11.55 0.54
N ALA A 12 5.28 11.76 0.41
CA ALA A 12 4.33 10.70 0.05
C ALA A 12 4.65 10.09 -1.33
N ALA A 13 4.99 10.93 -2.31
CA ALA A 13 5.42 10.47 -3.64
C ALA A 13 6.71 9.65 -3.58
N LEU A 14 7.68 10.07 -2.77
CA LEU A 14 8.92 9.34 -2.52
C LEU A 14 8.63 7.96 -1.92
N LEU A 15 7.84 7.88 -0.84
CA LEU A 15 7.47 6.60 -0.21
C LEU A 15 6.79 5.65 -1.19
N HIS A 16 5.88 6.18 -2.02
CA HIS A 16 5.19 5.38 -3.03
C HIS A 16 6.14 4.85 -4.11
N ALA A 17 7.09 5.67 -4.57
CA ALA A 17 8.13 5.25 -5.50
C ALA A 17 9.07 4.19 -4.87
N SER A 18 9.46 4.37 -3.60
CA SER A 18 10.31 3.43 -2.86
C SER A 18 9.66 2.05 -2.72
N TRP A 19 8.38 2.00 -2.37
CA TRP A 19 7.61 0.75 -2.32
C TRP A 19 7.66 0.01 -3.66
N ASN A 20 7.36 0.71 -4.77
CA ASN A 20 7.35 0.11 -6.10
C ASN A 20 8.74 -0.41 -6.49
N ALA A 21 9.79 0.33 -6.13
CA ALA A 21 11.17 -0.10 -6.34
C ALA A 21 11.52 -1.37 -5.55
N ILE A 22 11.13 -1.46 -4.28
CA ILE A 22 11.35 -2.64 -3.42
C ILE A 22 10.67 -3.88 -4.00
N VAL A 23 9.39 -3.77 -4.38
CA VAL A 23 8.64 -4.90 -4.96
C VAL A 23 9.24 -5.33 -6.30
N LYS A 24 9.66 -4.38 -7.13
CA LYS A 24 10.27 -4.68 -8.43
C LYS A 24 11.64 -5.37 -8.29
N ALA A 25 12.44 -4.95 -7.31
CA ALA A 25 13.76 -5.53 -7.05
C ALA A 25 13.73 -6.85 -6.26
N SER A 26 12.61 -7.17 -5.61
CA SER A 26 12.48 -8.39 -4.81
C SER A 26 12.36 -9.65 -5.68
N GLY A 27 13.08 -10.71 -5.27
CA GLY A 27 12.91 -12.05 -5.84
C GLY A 27 11.55 -12.68 -5.51
N ASP A 28 10.99 -12.36 -4.33
CA ASP A 28 9.62 -12.73 -3.97
C ASP A 28 8.79 -11.46 -3.70
N LYS A 29 7.88 -11.19 -4.62
CA LYS A 29 7.04 -10.00 -4.60
C LYS A 29 5.95 -10.06 -3.53
N MET A 30 5.52 -11.26 -3.13
CA MET A 30 4.56 -11.43 -2.04
C MET A 30 5.21 -11.11 -0.70
N TYR A 31 6.42 -11.62 -0.45
CA TYR A 31 7.15 -11.29 0.78
C TYR A 31 7.48 -9.80 0.86
N ALA A 32 7.88 -9.16 -0.24
CA ALA A 32 8.07 -7.72 -0.28
C ALA A 32 6.77 -6.94 0.00
N ALA A 33 5.65 -7.39 -0.59
CA ALA A 33 4.33 -6.82 -0.36
C ALA A 33 3.91 -6.86 1.11
N ILE A 34 4.10 -8.03 1.75
CA ILE A 34 3.80 -8.25 3.17
C ILE A 34 4.73 -7.41 4.05
N GLY A 35 6.03 -7.36 3.75
CA GLY A 35 7.00 -6.60 4.54
C GLY A 35 6.71 -5.10 4.56
N VAL A 36 6.41 -4.51 3.39
CA VAL A 36 6.08 -3.08 3.32
C VAL A 36 4.72 -2.79 3.95
N SER A 37 3.69 -3.59 3.67
CA SER A 37 2.36 -3.39 4.27
C SER A 37 2.37 -3.61 5.79
N GLY A 38 3.13 -4.59 6.26
CA GLY A 38 3.28 -4.90 7.69
C GLY A 38 4.04 -3.81 8.45
N SER A 39 5.11 -3.27 7.87
CA SER A 39 5.82 -2.14 8.48
C SER A 39 4.96 -0.87 8.51
N ALA A 40 4.21 -0.58 7.45
CA ALA A 40 3.23 0.50 7.43
C ALA A 40 2.13 0.32 8.50
N ALA A 41 1.62 -0.91 8.67
CA ALA A 41 0.64 -1.24 9.70
C ALA A 41 1.20 -1.04 11.12
N LEU A 42 2.47 -1.42 11.35
CA LEU A 42 3.13 -1.20 12.64
C LEU A 42 3.28 0.29 12.95
N ILE A 43 3.72 1.09 11.97
CA ILE A 43 3.80 2.54 12.12
C ILE A 43 2.42 3.12 12.42
N ALA A 44 1.39 2.70 11.69
CA ALA A 44 0.02 3.14 11.93
C ALA A 44 -0.47 2.78 13.34
N LEU A 45 -0.16 1.58 13.83
CA LEU A 45 -0.52 1.14 15.18
C LEU A 45 0.15 1.99 16.27
N VAL A 46 1.44 2.31 16.08
CA VAL A 46 2.18 3.18 17.01
C VAL A 46 1.65 4.61 16.98
N MET A 47 1.19 5.09 15.82
CA MET A 47 0.62 6.43 15.66
C MET A 47 -0.85 6.54 16.09
N LEU A 48 -1.58 5.42 16.13
CA LEU A 48 -3.03 5.39 16.40
C LEU A 48 -3.44 6.09 17.72
N PRO A 49 -2.71 5.98 18.85
CA PRO A 49 -3.08 6.67 20.09
C PRO A 49 -2.98 8.21 20.00
N PHE A 50 -2.20 8.73 19.04
CA PHE A 50 -2.00 10.16 18.83
C PHE A 50 -3.02 10.77 17.86
N ALA A 51 -3.89 9.96 17.26
CA ALA A 51 -4.92 10.36 16.32
C ALA A 51 -6.33 10.24 16.94
N PRO A 52 -7.35 10.95 16.40
CA PRO A 52 -8.74 10.74 16.77
C PRO A 52 -9.12 9.27 16.60
N GLN A 53 -9.69 8.67 17.66
CA GLN A 53 -10.05 7.25 17.61
C GLN A 53 -11.21 7.01 16.64
N PRO A 54 -11.14 5.92 15.84
CA PRO A 54 -12.22 5.58 14.95
C PRO A 54 -13.48 5.25 15.74
N ALA A 55 -14.64 5.69 15.24
CA ALA A 55 -15.91 5.34 15.84
C ALA A 55 -16.15 3.82 15.73
N LEU A 56 -16.69 3.18 16.77
CA LEU A 56 -16.93 1.73 16.75
C LEU A 56 -17.86 1.28 15.61
N VAL A 57 -18.76 2.16 15.17
CA VAL A 57 -19.63 1.91 14.01
C VAL A 57 -18.85 1.77 12.68
N SER A 58 -17.61 2.28 12.61
CA SER A 58 -16.75 2.15 11.43
C SER A 58 -15.95 0.84 11.40
N ALA A 59 -15.92 0.08 12.50
CA ALA A 59 -15.20 -1.19 12.61
C ALA A 59 -15.51 -2.20 11.48
N PRO A 60 -16.77 -2.47 11.08
CA PRO A 60 -17.03 -3.38 9.96
C PRO A 60 -16.45 -2.88 8.64
N TYR A 61 -16.47 -1.57 8.39
CA TYR A 61 -15.91 -0.98 7.17
C TYR A 61 -14.37 -1.03 7.16
N LEU A 62 -13.73 -0.82 8.32
CA LEU A 62 -12.29 -0.99 8.47
C LEU A 62 -11.87 -2.43 8.16
N LEU A 63 -12.55 -3.42 8.75
CA LEU A 63 -12.27 -4.83 8.52
C LEU A 63 -12.49 -5.23 7.05
N ALA A 64 -13.61 -4.80 6.46
CA ALA A 64 -13.90 -5.06 5.05
C ALA A 64 -12.85 -4.43 4.13
N SER A 65 -12.47 -3.18 4.38
CA SER A 65 -11.44 -2.48 3.59
C SER A 65 -10.08 -3.16 3.70
N CYS A 66 -9.68 -3.58 4.90
CA CYS A 66 -8.46 -4.35 5.11
C CYS A 66 -8.49 -5.68 4.34
N ALA A 67 -9.59 -6.42 4.42
CA ALA A 67 -9.74 -7.69 3.71
C ALA A 67 -9.64 -7.51 2.18
N LEU A 68 -10.36 -6.52 1.64
CA LEU A 68 -10.30 -6.18 0.21
C LEU A 68 -8.89 -5.76 -0.22
N GLN A 69 -8.20 -4.97 0.60
CA GLN A 69 -6.84 -4.53 0.31
C GLN A 69 -5.83 -5.68 0.29
N VAL A 70 -5.97 -6.64 1.22
CA VAL A 70 -5.15 -7.86 1.24
C VAL A 70 -5.40 -8.70 -0.01
N VAL A 71 -6.68 -8.95 -0.35
CA VAL A 71 -7.04 -9.70 -1.55
C VAL A 71 -6.47 -9.03 -2.80
N TYR A 72 -6.64 -7.71 -2.94
CA TYR A 72 -6.08 -6.94 -4.05
C TYR A 72 -4.56 -7.12 -4.16
N THR A 73 -3.84 -6.94 -3.05
CA THR A 73 -2.37 -7.01 -3.04
C THR A 73 -1.87 -8.42 -3.37
N VAL A 74 -2.56 -9.45 -2.89
CA VAL A 74 -2.25 -10.85 -3.21
C VAL A 74 -2.47 -11.13 -4.70
N LEU A 75 -3.58 -10.67 -5.28
CA LEU A 75 -3.84 -10.82 -6.72
C LEU A 75 -2.77 -10.11 -7.55
N VAL A 76 -2.40 -8.89 -7.18
CA VAL A 76 -1.30 -8.14 -7.83
C VAL A 76 0.00 -8.94 -7.74
N ALA A 77 0.38 -9.41 -6.56
CA ALA A 77 1.60 -10.19 -6.37
C ALA A 77 1.63 -11.47 -7.24
N LYS A 78 0.46 -12.09 -7.46
CA LYS A 78 0.30 -13.31 -8.27
C LYS A 78 0.34 -13.07 -9.78
N THR A 79 0.09 -11.86 -10.26
CA THR A 79 0.17 -11.54 -11.70
C THR A 79 1.59 -11.33 -12.20
N TYR A 80 2.49 -10.90 -11.31
CA TYR A 80 3.87 -10.56 -11.66
C TYR A 80 4.76 -11.71 -12.18
N PRO A 81 4.58 -12.98 -11.80
CA PRO A 81 5.32 -14.09 -12.40
C PRO A 81 4.78 -14.47 -13.78
N VAL A 82 3.53 -14.10 -14.09
CA VAL A 82 2.79 -14.56 -15.27
C VAL A 82 2.82 -13.52 -16.40
N SER A 83 3.09 -12.26 -16.07
CA SER A 83 3.06 -11.15 -17.01
C SER A 83 4.07 -10.08 -16.61
N ASP A 84 4.69 -9.47 -17.63
CA ASP A 84 5.65 -8.40 -17.42
C ASP A 84 4.96 -7.14 -16.91
N MET A 85 5.62 -6.41 -16.01
CA MET A 85 4.99 -5.29 -15.29
C MET A 85 4.48 -4.19 -16.25
N SER A 86 5.10 -4.06 -17.43
CA SER A 86 4.69 -3.14 -18.49
C SER A 86 3.34 -3.50 -19.14
N GLN A 87 2.92 -4.76 -19.08
CA GLN A 87 1.66 -5.26 -19.63
C GLN A 87 0.58 -5.36 -18.55
N THR A 88 0.96 -5.80 -17.34
CA THR A 88 0.02 -5.92 -16.23
C THR A 88 -0.43 -4.56 -15.70
N TYR A 89 0.43 -3.54 -15.74
CA TYR A 89 0.14 -2.23 -15.17
C TYR A 89 -0.98 -1.46 -15.90
N PRO A 90 -1.03 -1.41 -17.25
CA PRO A 90 -2.21 -0.89 -17.98
C PRO A 90 -3.49 -1.65 -17.66
N LEU A 91 -3.43 -2.99 -17.62
CA LEU A 91 -4.59 -3.83 -17.33
C LEU A 91 -5.17 -3.56 -15.93
N MET A 92 -4.31 -3.40 -14.92
CA MET A 92 -4.69 -3.03 -13.56
C MET A 92 -5.30 -1.62 -13.47
N ARG A 93 -4.93 -0.74 -14.40
CA ARG A 93 -5.41 0.65 -14.48
C ARG A 93 -6.65 0.78 -15.36
N GLY A 94 -7.12 -0.30 -15.99
CA GLY A 94 -8.31 -0.33 -16.83
C GLY A 94 -8.13 0.31 -18.20
N THR A 95 -6.90 0.34 -18.72
CA THR A 95 -6.54 0.91 -20.03
C THR A 95 -5.99 -0.15 -20.97
#